data_AF-A0A2S9FRZ5-F1
#
_entry.id   AF-A0A2S9FRZ5-F1
#
_cell.length_a   1.000
_cell.length_b   1.000
_cell.length_c   1.000
_cell.angle_alpha   90.00
_cell.angle_beta   90.00
_cell.angle_gamma   90.00
#
_symmetry.space_group_name_H-M   'P 1'
#
loop_
_entity.id
_entity.type
_entity.pdbx_description
1 polymer ?
#
loop_
_entity_poly.entity_id
_entity_poly.type
_entity_poly.pdbx_seq_one_letter_code
_entity_poly.pdbx_strand_id
1 'polypeptide(L)'
;AWARQYPTYRQASPAVIGAALARSRQRPSGNWYTIAASSAITSKPFGVNVAGAELVCWRGTDGRVLIGSARCPHLGADLCTGSVDRGQLVCPW
;
A
#
# COMPACT_ATOMS: atom_id res chain seq x y z
N ALA A 1 8.30 -19.97 -31.08
CA ALA A 1 7.41 -20.97 -30.46
C ALA A 1 7.83 -21.14 -29.02
N TRP A 2 6.89 -20.97 -28.08
CA TRP A 2 7.10 -21.08 -26.64
C TRP A 2 7.84 -22.38 -26.24
N ALA A 3 7.54 -23.48 -26.94
CA ALA A 3 8.18 -24.79 -26.76
C ALA A 3 9.70 -24.87 -27.06
N ARG A 4 10.32 -23.82 -27.62
CA ARG A 4 11.78 -23.80 -27.92
C ARG A 4 12.61 -23.05 -26.87
N GLN A 5 12.00 -22.57 -25.79
CA GLN A 5 12.72 -21.87 -24.72
C GLN A 5 13.37 -22.87 -23.77
N TYR A 6 14.64 -22.66 -23.45
CA TYR A 6 15.33 -23.43 -22.41
C TYR A 6 15.08 -22.81 -21.03
N PRO A 7 14.90 -23.62 -19.98
CA PRO A 7 14.73 -23.12 -18.62
C PRO A 7 15.92 -22.26 -18.18
N THR A 8 15.68 -21.01 -17.80
CA THR A 8 16.72 -20.05 -17.38
C THR A 8 17.12 -20.20 -15.91
N TYR A 9 16.59 -21.19 -15.18
CA TYR A 9 16.87 -21.37 -13.74
C TYR A 9 18.37 -21.57 -13.45
N ARG A 10 19.16 -22.12 -14.39
CA ARG A 10 20.63 -22.25 -14.25
C ARG A 10 21.36 -20.91 -14.36
N GLN A 11 20.73 -19.90 -14.96
CA GLN A 11 21.24 -18.53 -15.02
C GLN A 11 20.92 -17.77 -13.72
N ALA A 12 20.06 -18.31 -12.86
CA ALA A 12 19.83 -17.73 -11.54
C ALA A 12 21.04 -17.97 -10.65
N SER A 13 21.60 -16.89 -10.09
CA SER A 13 22.68 -16.97 -9.11
C SER A 13 22.12 -16.66 -7.71
N PRO A 14 22.06 -17.67 -6.81
CA PRO A 14 21.59 -17.44 -5.43
C PRO A 14 22.36 -16.34 -4.71
N ALA A 15 23.68 -16.22 -4.97
CA ALA A 15 24.52 -15.18 -4.38
C ALA A 15 24.10 -13.78 -4.86
N VAL A 16 23.83 -13.60 -6.16
CA VAL A 16 23.38 -12.32 -6.72
C VAL A 16 22.00 -11.95 -6.20
N ILE A 17 21.08 -12.93 -6.15
CA ILE A 17 19.72 -12.74 -5.61
C ILE A 17 19.78 -12.32 -4.14
N GLY A 18 20.59 -13.04 -3.34
CA GLY A 18 20.78 -12.73 -1.91
C GLY A 18 21.37 -11.33 -1.69
N ALA A 19 22.39 -10.96 -2.46
CA ALA A 19 22.99 -9.62 -2.38
C ALA A 19 22.02 -8.51 -2.79
N ALA A 20 21.19 -8.73 -3.83
CA ALA A 20 20.16 -7.78 -4.23
C ALA A 20 19.08 -7.60 -3.15
N LEU A 21 18.65 -8.71 -2.53
CA LEU A 21 17.68 -8.67 -1.43
C LEU A 21 18.24 -7.93 -0.20
N ALA A 22 19.48 -8.21 0.20
CA ALA A 22 20.14 -7.55 1.33
C ALA A 22 20.23 -6.03 1.10
N ARG A 23 20.67 -5.59 -0.10
CA ARG A 23 20.70 -4.17 -0.47
C ARG A 23 19.32 -3.52 -0.45
N SER A 24 18.28 -4.21 -0.93
CA SER A 24 16.91 -3.68 -0.93
C SER A 24 16.39 -3.45 0.51
N ARG A 25 16.64 -4.40 1.42
CA ARG A 25 16.19 -4.33 2.82
C ARG A 25 16.87 -3.23 3.64
N GLN A 26 18.08 -2.82 3.26
CA GLN A 26 18.85 -1.76 3.93
C GLN A 26 18.40 -0.35 3.53
N ARG A 27 17.57 -0.19 2.50
CA ARG A 27 17.11 1.12 2.06
C ARG A 27 15.95 1.59 2.96
N PRO A 28 16.00 2.82 3.51
CA PRO A 28 14.84 3.40 4.20
C PRO A 28 13.65 3.39 3.23
N SER A 29 12.49 2.95 3.73
CA SER A 29 11.31 2.56 2.94
C SER A 29 11.04 3.44 1.72
N GLY A 30 11.43 2.96 0.54
CA GLY A 30 11.15 3.55 -0.78
C GLY A 30 10.62 2.55 -1.79
N ASN A 31 10.11 1.41 -1.30
CA ASN A 31 9.49 0.39 -2.15
C ASN A 31 8.00 0.69 -2.32
N TRP A 32 7.45 0.27 -3.46
CA TRP A 32 6.02 0.30 -3.73
C TRP A 32 5.36 -0.92 -3.09
N TYR A 33 4.28 -0.68 -2.34
CA TYR A 33 3.49 -1.75 -1.74
C TYR A 33 2.08 -1.76 -2.34
N THR A 34 1.61 -2.95 -2.67
CA THR A 34 0.20 -3.16 -3.01
C THR A 34 -0.61 -3.23 -1.72
N ILE A 35 -1.53 -2.29 -1.53
CA ILE A 35 -2.33 -2.18 -0.31
C ILE A 35 -3.77 -2.71 -0.46
N ALA A 36 -4.36 -2.59 -1.65
CA ALA A 36 -5.72 -3.04 -1.93
C ALA A 36 -6.00 -3.05 -3.45
N ALA A 37 -7.03 -3.79 -3.86
CA ALA A 37 -7.68 -3.57 -5.14
C ALA A 37 -8.44 -2.23 -5.10
N SER A 38 -8.42 -1.46 -6.19
CA SER A 38 -9.13 -0.18 -6.28
C SER A 38 -10.63 -0.32 -5.96
N SER A 39 -11.26 -1.42 -6.39
CA SER A 39 -12.67 -1.71 -6.12
C SER A 39 -13.01 -1.95 -4.64
N ALA A 40 -12.03 -2.29 -3.80
CA ALA A 40 -12.24 -2.42 -2.36
C ALA A 40 -12.35 -1.05 -1.66
N ILE A 41 -11.80 -0.01 -2.27
CA ILE A 41 -11.87 1.37 -1.77
C ILE A 41 -13.14 2.00 -2.35
N THR A 42 -14.20 2.02 -1.55
CA THR A 42 -15.53 2.48 -1.94
C THR A 42 -15.79 3.89 -1.38
N SER A 43 -17.03 4.20 -0.98
CA SER A 43 -17.40 5.44 -0.30
C SER A 43 -17.01 5.45 1.18
N LYS A 44 -16.79 4.27 1.79
CA LYS A 44 -16.34 4.17 3.18
C LYS A 44 -14.81 4.20 3.27
N PRO A 45 -14.22 4.88 4.27
CA PRO A 45 -12.78 4.78 4.53
C PRO A 45 -12.32 3.33 4.70
N PHE A 46 -11.18 3.00 4.10
CA PHE A 46 -10.60 1.66 4.07
C PHE A 46 -9.25 1.66 4.79
N GLY A 47 -9.15 0.88 5.86
CA GLY A 47 -7.91 0.75 6.63
C GLY A 47 -6.97 -0.32 6.07
N VAL A 48 -5.66 -0.05 6.13
CA VAL A 48 -4.62 -1.02 5.73
C VAL A 48 -3.36 -0.85 6.56
N ASN A 49 -2.73 -1.97 6.92
CA ASN A 49 -1.43 -2.00 7.56
C ASN A 49 -0.39 -2.51 6.58
N VAL A 50 0.66 -1.73 6.35
CA VAL A 50 1.72 -2.09 5.40
C VAL A 50 3.07 -1.59 5.88
N ALA A 51 4.07 -2.47 5.90
CA ALA A 51 5.43 -2.16 6.36
C ALA A 51 5.49 -1.45 7.73
N GLY A 52 4.57 -1.77 8.65
CA GLY A 52 4.49 -1.16 9.98
C GLY A 52 3.78 0.20 10.04
N ALA A 53 3.27 0.72 8.91
CA ALA A 53 2.44 1.91 8.87
C ALA A 53 0.95 1.56 8.83
N GLU A 54 0.16 2.21 9.69
CA GLU A 54 -1.30 2.15 9.67
C GLU A 54 -1.83 3.30 8.79
N LEU A 55 -2.54 2.94 7.71
CA LEU A 55 -3.01 3.88 6.70
C LEU A 55 -4.52 3.78 6.50
N VAL A 56 -5.13 4.91 6.13
CA VAL A 56 -6.53 4.99 5.70
C VAL A 56 -6.59 5.48 4.26
N CYS A 57 -7.42 4.83 3.47
CA CYS A 57 -7.66 5.16 2.07
C CYS A 57 -9.11 5.57 1.87
N TRP A 58 -9.38 6.54 1.01
CA TRP A 58 -10.73 6.96 0.65
C TRP A 58 -10.77 7.52 -0.77
N ARG A 59 -11.98 7.78 -1.30
CA ARG A 59 -12.15 8.43 -2.61
C ARG A 59 -12.45 9.91 -2.47
N GLY A 60 -11.70 10.72 -3.22
CA GLY A 60 -12.01 12.14 -3.45
C GLY A 60 -13.23 12.32 -4.36
N THR A 61 -13.66 13.57 -4.55
CA THR A 61 -14.80 13.91 -5.40
C THR A 61 -14.59 13.59 -6.88
N ASP A 62 -13.33 13.58 -7.33
CA ASP A 62 -12.93 13.17 -8.68
C ASP A 62 -12.77 11.64 -8.82
N GLY A 63 -13.14 10.89 -7.78
CA GLY A 63 -13.02 9.44 -7.73
C GLY A 63 -11.60 8.93 -7.52
N ARG A 64 -10.58 9.80 -7.38
CA ARG A 64 -9.21 9.36 -7.09
C ARG A 64 -9.09 8.80 -5.69
N VAL A 65 -8.21 7.81 -5.54
CA VAL A 65 -7.86 7.27 -4.23
C VAL A 65 -6.87 8.21 -3.55
N LEU A 66 -7.20 8.63 -2.34
CA LEU A 66 -6.35 9.38 -1.43
C LEU A 66 -5.94 8.47 -0.28
N ILE A 67 -4.79 8.75 0.33
CA ILE A 67 -4.22 7.97 1.44
C ILE A 67 -3.64 8.90 2.51
N GLY A 68 -3.78 8.52 3.77
CA GLY A 68 -3.22 9.24 4.91
C GLY A 68 -2.99 8.33 6.10
N SER A 69 -2.56 8.91 7.23
CA SER A 69 -2.46 8.22 8.52
C SER A 69 -3.82 7.66 8.92
N ALA A 70 -3.87 6.41 9.41
CA ALA A 70 -5.10 5.85 9.98
C ALA A 70 -5.51 6.50 11.31
N ARG A 71 -4.61 7.27 11.95
CA ARG A 71 -4.83 7.91 13.25
C ARG A 71 -5.04 9.40 13.09
N CYS A 72 -6.11 9.91 13.70
CA CYS A 72 -6.43 11.33 13.73
C CYS A 72 -5.31 12.12 14.45
N PRO A 73 -4.80 13.20 13.85
CA PRO A 73 -3.70 13.96 14.43
C PRO A 73 -4.07 14.72 15.72
N HIS A 74 -5.37 14.84 16.06
CA HIS A 74 -5.79 15.46 17.31
C HIS A 74 -5.50 14.57 18.52
N LEU A 75 -6.15 13.40 18.60
CA LEU A 75 -6.07 12.50 19.77
C LEU A 75 -6.01 11.00 19.37
N GLY A 76 -5.70 10.68 18.12
CA GLY A 76 -5.43 9.31 17.68
C GLY A 76 -6.65 8.44 17.37
N ALA A 77 -7.85 9.03 17.24
CA ALA A 77 -9.05 8.30 16.81
C ALA A 77 -8.81 7.51 15.50
N ASP A 78 -9.42 6.33 15.40
CA ASP A 78 -9.37 5.50 14.19
C ASP A 78 -10.17 6.12 13.05
N LEU A 79 -9.49 6.72 12.09
CA LEU A 79 -10.10 7.38 10.95
C LEU A 79 -10.77 6.39 9.98
N CYS A 80 -10.49 5.08 10.08
CA CYS A 80 -11.19 4.05 9.30
C CYS A 80 -12.66 3.91 9.72
N THR A 81 -13.01 4.40 10.92
CA THR A 81 -14.38 4.46 11.43
C THR A 81 -15.08 5.80 11.13
N GLY A 82 -14.38 6.73 10.48
CA GLY A 82 -14.92 8.02 10.04
C GLY A 82 -15.80 7.92 8.79
N SER A 83 -16.08 9.08 8.21
CA SER A 83 -16.87 9.25 6.99
C SER A 83 -16.13 10.10 5.96
N VAL A 84 -16.66 10.15 4.73
CA VAL A 84 -16.14 11.02 3.68
C VAL A 84 -17.22 12.06 3.35
N ASP A 85 -16.91 13.34 3.57
CA ASP A 85 -17.75 14.48 3.16
C ASP A 85 -17.06 15.28 2.08
N ARG A 86 -17.73 15.52 0.94
CA ARG A 86 -17.17 16.29 -0.19
C ARG A 86 -15.74 15.88 -0.55
N GLY A 87 -15.46 14.57 -0.54
CA GLY A 87 -14.16 13.98 -0.86
C GLY A 87 -13.08 14.11 0.22
N GLN A 88 -13.43 14.65 1.40
CA GLN A 88 -12.55 14.81 2.55
C GLN A 88 -12.87 13.76 3.61
N LEU A 89 -11.83 13.22 4.24
CA LEU A 89 -11.96 12.32 5.37
C LEU A 89 -12.33 13.10 6.63
N VAL A 90 -13.40 12.69 7.30
CA VAL A 90 -13.94 13.34 8.50
C VAL A 90 -13.78 12.40 9.69
N CYS A 91 -13.12 12.90 10.74
CA CYS A 91 -12.98 12.21 12.02
C CYS A 91 -14.37 12.02 12.66
N PRO A 92 -14.69 10.83 13.21
CA PRO A 92 -15.99 10.59 13.86
C PRO A 92 -16.09 11.19 15.27
N TRP A 93 -15.04 11.87 15.74
CA TRP A 93 -14.93 12.52 17.05
C TRP A 93 -14.55 13.99 16.88
#